data_AF-A0A353GGG7-F1
#
_entry.id   AF-A0A353GGG7-F1
#
_cell.length_a   1.000
_cell.length_b   1.000
_cell.length_c   1.000
_cell.angle_alpha   90.00
_cell.angle_beta   90.00
_cell.angle_gamma   90.00
#
_symmetry.space_group_name_H-M   'P 1'
#
loop_
_entity.id
_entity.type
_entity.pdbx_description
1 polymer ?
#
loop_
_entity_poly.entity_id
_entity_poly.type
_entity_poly.pdbx_seq_one_letter_code
_entity_poly.pdbx_strand_id
1 'polypeptide(L)'
;HAYIVEALLDLDEEKHARGIMQKMQAHQRGDGAIPGYAGAPWVCSTGLAQYAVIWARLGETDRARRAFWHVASLQNTSGGFFGGYGEGATYFPDAEISWAVKYFLDAYLLLKTTLDGTH
;
A
#
# COMPACT_ATOMS: atom_id res chain seq x y z
N HIS A 1 -8.48 5.55 -4.15
CA HIS A 1 -9.22 4.95 -3.02
C HIS A 1 -8.44 4.98 -1.72
N ALA A 2 -7.17 4.58 -1.70
CA ALA A 2 -6.36 4.52 -0.48
C ALA A 2 -6.40 5.80 0.39
N TYR A 3 -6.25 7.00 -0.18
CA TYR A 3 -6.41 8.27 0.55
C TYR A 3 -7.73 8.42 1.32
N ILE A 4 -8.85 8.00 0.72
CA ILE A 4 -10.17 8.08 1.37
C ILE A 4 -10.22 7.10 2.54
N VAL A 5 -9.67 5.90 2.38
CA VAL A 5 -9.69 4.88 3.43
C VAL A 5 -8.80 5.28 4.60
N GLU A 6 -7.61 5.82 4.33
CA GLU A 6 -6.74 6.36 5.38
C GLU A 6 -7.42 7.52 6.13
N ALA A 7 -8.05 8.45 5.41
CA ALA A 7 -8.80 9.55 6.00
C ALA A 7 -9.98 9.06 6.87
N LEU A 8 -10.66 7.98 6.48
CA LEU A 8 -11.70 7.37 7.33
C LEU A 8 -11.11 6.84 8.64
N LEU A 9 -9.92 6.23 8.61
CA LEU A 9 -9.24 5.82 9.84
C LEU A 9 -8.83 7.02 10.70
N ASP A 10 -8.41 8.12 10.10
CA ASP A 10 -8.06 9.35 10.82
C ASP A 10 -9.28 10.04 11.46
N LEU A 11 -10.49 9.73 10.98
CA LEU A 11 -11.77 10.22 11.49
C LEU A 11 -12.49 9.21 12.39
N ASP A 12 -11.79 8.17 12.87
CA ASP A 12 -12.34 7.08 13.69
C ASP A 12 -13.48 6.27 13.03
N GLU A 13 -13.60 6.34 11.70
CA GLU A 13 -14.59 5.62 10.89
C GLU A 13 -14.09 4.22 10.48
N GLU A 14 -13.56 3.46 11.46
CA GLU A 14 -12.90 2.16 11.23
C GLU A 14 -13.82 1.17 10.50
N LYS A 15 -15.10 1.13 10.85
CA LYS A 15 -16.09 0.24 10.23
C LYS A 15 -16.18 0.48 8.71
N HIS A 16 -16.20 1.74 8.29
CA HIS A 16 -16.25 2.10 6.88
C HIS A 16 -14.93 1.77 6.18
N ALA A 17 -13.80 2.06 6.82
CA ALA A 17 -12.48 1.72 6.29
C ALA A 17 -12.33 0.20 6.06
N ARG A 18 -12.71 -0.64 7.04
CA ARG A 18 -12.71 -2.11 6.91
C ARG A 18 -13.59 -2.59 5.76
N GLY A 19 -14.79 -2.03 5.60
CA GLY A 19 -15.70 -2.40 4.52
C GLY A 19 -15.11 -2.12 3.13
N ILE A 20 -14.34 -1.04 2.98
CA ILE A 20 -13.63 -0.76 1.72
C ILE A 20 -12.43 -1.69 1.55
N MET A 21 -11.66 -1.92 2.61
CA MET A 21 -10.47 -2.79 2.54
C MET A 21 -10.80 -4.24 2.24
N GLN A 22 -11.95 -4.77 2.68
CA GLN A 22 -12.42 -6.11 2.29
C GLN A 22 -12.53 -6.28 0.77
N LYS A 23 -12.92 -5.22 0.05
CA LYS A 23 -12.94 -5.25 -1.43
C LYS A 23 -11.53 -5.29 -2.00
N MET A 24 -10.59 -4.55 -1.40
CA MET A 24 -9.18 -4.56 -1.83
C MET A 24 -8.51 -5.91 -1.55
N GLN A 25 -8.86 -6.57 -0.44
CA GLN A 25 -8.35 -7.90 -0.09
C GLN A 25 -8.66 -8.93 -1.18
N ALA A 26 -9.86 -8.88 -1.79
CA ALA A 26 -10.24 -9.79 -2.87
C ALA A 26 -9.39 -9.65 -4.14
N HIS A 27 -8.66 -8.53 -4.28
CA HIS A 27 -7.76 -8.26 -5.40
C HIS A 27 -6.28 -8.42 -5.05
N GLN A 28 -5.93 -8.67 -3.78
CA GLN A 28 -4.55 -8.91 -3.39
C GLN A 28 -4.10 -10.28 -3.87
N ARG A 29 -3.11 -10.30 -4.75
CA ARG A 29 -2.48 -11.52 -5.25
C ARG A 29 -1.56 -12.13 -4.19
N GLY A 30 -1.15 -13.39 -4.41
CA GLY A 30 -0.26 -14.11 -3.48
C GLY A 30 1.11 -13.43 -3.28
N ASP A 31 1.60 -12.72 -4.30
CA ASP A 31 2.82 -11.90 -4.26
C ASP A 31 2.64 -10.54 -3.55
N GLY A 32 1.44 -10.26 -3.02
CA GLY A 32 1.11 -9.01 -2.31
C GLY A 32 0.63 -7.87 -3.20
N ALA A 33 0.68 -8.02 -4.52
CA ALA A 33 0.26 -7.00 -5.47
C ALA A 33 -1.25 -6.76 -5.46
N ILE A 34 -1.63 -5.53 -5.80
CA ILE A 34 -3.00 -5.15 -6.13
C ILE A 34 -2.92 -4.35 -7.44
N PRO A 35 -3.63 -4.77 -8.50
CA PRO A 35 -3.70 -4.02 -9.75
C PRO A 35 -4.09 -2.54 -9.55
N GLY A 36 -3.52 -1.64 -10.36
CA GLY A 36 -3.83 -0.19 -10.30
C GLY A 36 -5.33 0.11 -10.52
N TYR A 37 -5.99 -0.70 -11.33
CA TYR A 37 -7.44 -0.84 -11.43
C TYR A 37 -7.79 -2.31 -11.73
N ALA A 38 -9.05 -2.69 -11.58
CA ALA A 38 -9.49 -4.07 -11.80
C ALA A 38 -9.06 -4.58 -13.20
N GLY A 39 -8.25 -5.65 -13.22
CA GLY A 39 -7.73 -6.25 -14.45
C GLY A 39 -6.46 -5.60 -15.04
N ALA A 40 -5.93 -4.54 -14.43
CA ALA A 40 -4.68 -3.92 -14.89
C ALA A 40 -3.48 -4.89 -14.72
N PRO A 41 -2.57 -4.97 -15.72
CA PRO A 41 -1.33 -5.73 -15.57
C PRO A 41 -0.27 -4.99 -14.72
N TRP A 42 -0.51 -3.71 -14.40
CA TRP A 42 0.38 -2.84 -13.65
C TRP A 42 -0.15 -2.54 -12.24
N VAL A 43 0.75 -2.09 -11.36
CA VAL A 43 0.45 -1.73 -9.97
C VAL A 43 0.79 -0.27 -9.67
N CYS A 44 0.02 0.36 -8.78
CA CYS A 44 0.34 1.69 -8.25
C CYS A 44 1.15 1.54 -6.96
N SER A 45 2.41 1.94 -6.97
CA SER A 45 3.32 1.81 -5.80
C SER A 45 2.81 2.60 -4.61
N THR A 46 2.33 3.82 -4.85
CA THR A 46 1.74 4.70 -3.84
C THR A 46 0.53 4.03 -3.19
N GLY A 47 -0.39 3.51 -4.01
CA GLY A 47 -1.60 2.86 -3.52
C GLY A 47 -1.28 1.62 -2.69
N LEU A 48 -0.35 0.79 -3.18
CA LEU A 48 0.11 -0.40 -2.46
C LEU A 48 0.77 -0.09 -1.12
N ALA A 49 1.66 0.91 -1.08
CA ALA A 49 2.31 1.33 0.17
C ALA A 49 1.27 1.85 1.17
N GLN A 50 0.30 2.63 0.71
CA GLN A 50 -0.77 3.15 1.55
C GLN A 50 -1.74 2.06 2.01
N TYR A 51 -2.02 1.03 1.19
CA TYR A 51 -2.77 -0.14 1.65
C TYR A 51 -2.01 -0.91 2.74
N ALA A 52 -0.68 -0.99 2.66
CA ALA A 52 0.13 -1.57 3.74
C ALA A 52 -0.02 -0.79 5.05
N VAL A 53 0.03 0.55 5.01
CA VAL A 53 -0.25 1.42 6.17
C VAL A 53 -1.64 1.14 6.75
N ILE A 54 -2.68 1.15 5.91
CA ILE A 54 -4.07 0.95 6.32
C ILE A 54 -4.25 -0.43 6.96
N TRP A 55 -3.76 -1.49 6.33
CA TRP A 55 -3.86 -2.83 6.91
C TRP A 55 -3.09 -2.97 8.22
N ALA A 56 -1.92 -2.34 8.35
CA ALA A 56 -1.18 -2.34 9.60
C ALA A 56 -1.96 -1.66 10.73
N ARG A 57 -2.56 -0.48 10.46
CA ARG A 57 -3.43 0.23 11.41
C ARG A 57 -4.68 -0.56 11.80
N LEU A 58 -5.22 -1.36 10.87
CA LEU A 58 -6.37 -2.23 11.10
C LEU A 58 -6.02 -3.56 11.82
N GLY A 59 -4.75 -3.80 12.15
CA GLY A 59 -4.27 -5.05 12.76
C GLY A 59 -4.17 -6.23 11.79
N GLU A 60 -4.29 -6.00 10.48
CA GLU A 60 -4.19 -7.04 9.44
C GLU A 60 -2.75 -7.23 8.96
N THR A 61 -1.85 -7.52 9.89
CA THR A 61 -0.39 -7.51 9.70
C THR A 61 0.10 -8.35 8.53
N ASP A 62 -0.44 -9.55 8.30
CA ASP A 62 0.01 -10.41 7.20
C ASP A 62 -0.28 -9.81 5.83
N ARG A 63 -1.43 -9.14 5.68
CA ARG A 63 -1.82 -8.46 4.43
C ARG A 63 -0.94 -7.24 4.20
N ALA A 64 -0.72 -6.47 5.27
CA ALA A 64 0.18 -5.33 5.26
C ALA A 64 1.60 -5.74 4.84
N ARG A 65 2.16 -6.81 5.42
CA ARG A 65 3.49 -7.32 5.08
C ARG A 65 3.58 -7.76 3.63
N ARG A 66 2.60 -8.47 3.10
CA ARG A 66 2.61 -8.88 1.68
C ARG A 66 2.63 -7.65 0.76
N ALA A 67 1.77 -6.67 1.00
CA ALA A 67 1.76 -5.44 0.21
C ALA A 67 3.08 -4.66 0.34
N PHE A 68 3.60 -4.53 1.57
CA PHE A 68 4.87 -3.86 1.84
C PHE A 68 6.04 -4.51 1.09
N TRP A 69 6.18 -5.83 1.18
CA TRP A 69 7.26 -6.55 0.50
C TRP A 69 7.14 -6.52 -1.02
N HIS A 70 5.90 -6.47 -1.55
CA HIS A 70 5.69 -6.22 -2.96
C HIS A 70 6.17 -4.83 -3.38
N VAL A 71 5.85 -3.77 -2.62
CA VAL A 71 6.38 -2.44 -2.93
C VAL A 71 7.89 -2.40 -2.80
N ALA A 72 8.46 -3.01 -1.76
CA ALA A 72 9.90 -3.06 -1.55
C ALA A 72 10.64 -3.67 -2.75
N SER A 73 10.06 -4.68 -3.43
CA SER A 73 10.68 -5.29 -4.61
C SER A 73 10.66 -4.38 -5.86
N LEU A 74 9.85 -3.32 -5.85
CA LEU A 74 9.78 -2.31 -6.92
C LEU A 74 10.75 -1.15 -6.72
N GLN A 75 11.48 -1.10 -5.59
CA GLN A 75 12.33 0.04 -5.27
C GLN A 75 13.40 0.26 -6.33
N ASN A 76 13.49 1.50 -6.82
CA ASN A 76 14.50 1.89 -7.80
C ASN A 76 15.88 1.99 -7.13
N THR A 77 16.94 2.03 -7.94
CA THR A 77 18.32 2.14 -7.43
C THR A 77 18.59 3.43 -6.63
N SER A 78 17.79 4.48 -6.84
CA SER A 78 17.79 5.72 -6.06
C SER A 78 17.25 5.55 -4.63
N GLY A 79 16.56 4.44 -4.35
CA GLY A 79 15.72 4.28 -3.16
C GLY A 79 14.28 4.79 -3.34
N GLY A 80 13.97 5.44 -4.47
CA GLY A 80 12.65 5.96 -4.81
C GLY A 80 11.73 4.94 -5.47
N PHE A 81 10.53 5.41 -5.82
CA PHE A 81 9.53 4.63 -6.54
C PHE A 81 8.85 5.48 -7.61
N PHE A 82 8.69 4.94 -8.82
CA PHE A 82 7.73 5.48 -9.79
C PHE A 82 6.32 5.35 -9.26
N GLY A 83 5.37 6.14 -9.75
CA GLY A 83 3.98 6.03 -9.32
C GLY A 83 3.35 4.68 -9.71
N GLY A 84 3.73 4.14 -10.87
CA GLY A 84 3.14 2.92 -11.43
C GLY A 84 4.19 2.03 -12.09
N TYR A 85 4.05 0.71 -11.92
CA TYR A 85 4.97 -0.30 -12.43
C TYR A 85 4.24 -1.35 -13.26
N GLY A 86 4.77 -1.65 -14.44
CA GLY A 86 4.21 -2.62 -15.38
C GLY A 86 3.75 -2.00 -16.69
N GLU A 87 3.40 -2.84 -17.65
CA GLU A 87 2.95 -2.41 -18.98
C GLU A 87 1.67 -1.58 -18.89
N GLY A 88 1.64 -0.45 -19.60
CA GLY A 88 0.47 0.43 -19.62
C GLY A 88 0.22 1.19 -18.31
N ALA A 89 1.22 1.26 -17.41
CA ALA A 89 1.13 2.11 -16.23
C ALA A 89 0.94 3.58 -16.63
N THR A 90 -0.09 4.23 -16.09
CA THR A 90 -0.43 5.63 -16.42
C THR A 90 -0.19 6.61 -15.28
N TYR A 91 0.02 6.11 -14.06
CA TYR A 91 0.22 6.94 -12.89
C TYR A 91 1.70 7.19 -12.65
N PHE A 92 2.23 8.31 -13.14
CA PHE A 92 3.65 8.69 -13.02
C PHE A 92 4.63 7.53 -13.31
N PRO A 93 4.55 6.90 -14.50
CA PRO A 93 5.32 5.68 -14.80
C PRO A 93 6.83 5.90 -14.88
N ASP A 94 7.27 7.15 -15.01
CA ASP A 94 8.65 7.58 -15.24
C ASP A 94 9.11 8.67 -14.24
N ALA A 95 8.30 8.97 -13.23
CA ALA A 95 8.59 10.00 -12.23
C ALA A 95 8.54 9.45 -10.81
N GLU A 96 9.63 9.69 -10.05
CA GLU A 96 9.70 9.34 -8.64
C GLU A 96 9.00 10.40 -7.79
N ILE A 97 7.83 10.05 -7.26
CA ILE A 97 6.98 10.94 -6.47
C ILE A 97 7.22 10.74 -4.97
N SER A 98 7.42 11.84 -4.24
CA SER A 98 7.86 11.81 -2.83
C SER A 98 6.90 11.06 -1.91
N TRP A 99 5.59 11.12 -2.18
CA TRP A 99 4.59 10.46 -1.34
C TRP A 99 4.65 8.93 -1.44
N ALA A 100 5.16 8.34 -2.53
CA ALA A 100 5.36 6.90 -2.60
C ALA A 100 6.38 6.45 -1.54
N VAL A 101 7.49 7.18 -1.41
CA VAL A 101 8.52 6.94 -0.37
C VAL A 101 7.96 7.22 1.02
N LYS A 102 7.20 8.30 1.21
CA LYS A 102 6.54 8.61 2.50
C LYS A 102 5.69 7.43 2.98
N TYR A 103 4.78 6.94 2.14
CA TYR A 103 3.89 5.84 2.53
C TYR A 103 4.63 4.51 2.73
N PHE A 104 5.70 4.28 1.97
CA PHE A 104 6.58 3.12 2.18
C PHE A 104 7.24 3.15 3.57
N LEU A 105 7.79 4.31 3.97
CA LEU A 105 8.42 4.50 5.28
C LEU A 105 7.41 4.43 6.43
N ASP A 106 6.21 4.96 6.26
CA ASP A 106 5.13 4.83 7.25
C ASP A 106 4.75 3.36 7.46
N ALA A 107 4.60 2.60 6.36
CA ALA A 107 4.31 1.18 6.43
C ALA A 107 5.44 0.42 7.14
N TYR A 108 6.70 0.74 6.83
CA TYR A 108 7.86 0.16 7.50
C TYR A 108 7.84 0.42 9.00
N LEU A 109 7.60 1.67 9.42
CA LEU A 109 7.55 2.05 10.82
C LEU A 109 6.46 1.28 11.57
N LEU A 110 5.23 1.25 11.05
CA LEU A 110 4.12 0.52 11.66
C LEU A 110 4.41 -0.97 11.77
N LEU A 111 4.90 -1.59 10.70
CA LEU A 111 5.21 -3.02 10.66
C LEU A 111 6.39 -3.42 11.56
N LYS A 112 7.32 -2.48 11.80
CA LYS A 112 8.41 -2.64 12.75
C LYS A 112 7.89 -2.59 14.18
N THR A 113 7.09 -1.59 14.53
CA THR A 113 6.50 -1.47 15.88
C THR A 113 5.61 -2.67 16.24
N THR A 114 4.87 -3.23 15.27
CA THR A 114 4.09 -4.45 15.49
C THR A 114 4.94 -5.69 15.80
N LEU A 115 6.23 -5.72 15.40
CA LEU A 115 7.15 -6.81 15.77
C LEU A 115 7.73 -6.61 17.18
N ASP A 116 7.94 -5.35 17.57
CA ASP A 116 8.62 -4.99 18.81
C ASP A 116 7.67 -4.97 20.03
N GLY A 117 6.40 -5.37 19.86
CA GLY A 117 5.47 -5.66 20.95
C GLY A 117 5.03 -4.45 21.79
N THR A 118 5.20 -3.23 21.30
CA THR A 118 4.77 -2.02 22.00
C THR A 118 3.32 -1.67 21.63
N HIS A 119 2.39 -2.13 22.46
CA HIS A 119 1.03 -1.62 22.60
C HIS A 119 0.95 -0.71 23.83
#